data_AF-A0A971WQA2-F1
#
_entry.id   AF-A0A971WQA2-F1
#
_cell.length_a   1.000
_cell.length_b   1.000
_cell.length_c   1.000
_cell.angle_alpha   90.00
_cell.angle_beta   90.00
_cell.angle_gamma   90.00
#
_symmetry.space_group_name_H-M   'P 1'
#
loop_
_entity.id
_entity.type
_entity.pdbx_description
1 polymer ?
#
loop_
_entity_poly.entity_id
_entity_poly.type
_entity_poly.pdbx_seq_one_letter_code
_entity_poly.pdbx_strand_id
1 'polypeptide(L)'
;MRHNNHERVKKILAEIKKDSLNDELMELVLDTTLSKQESEMNKKETFSQKAADAVAAFVGSWTFIIFFAVTLISWMSLNVYFLHRAFDPYPFILLNLVLSCLAAVQAPLIMMSQNRQEDIDRIRSENDYKVNLKTEIVIEEIYYKLATLEKEHKELKKYLASHFDDENRI
;
A
#
# COMPACT_ATOMS: atom_id res chain seq x y z
N MET A 1 23.32 -26.00 48.67
CA MET A 1 22.40 -25.05 47.99
C MET A 1 23.01 -24.26 46.81
N ARG A 2 24.14 -24.67 46.18
CA ARG A 2 24.78 -23.89 45.10
C ARG A 2 24.45 -24.34 43.66
N HIS A 3 23.76 -25.46 43.49
CA HIS A 3 23.57 -26.09 42.16
C HIS A 3 22.35 -25.57 41.37
N ASN A 4 21.39 -24.91 42.03
CA ASN A 4 20.13 -24.43 41.41
C ASN A 4 20.31 -23.09 40.64
N ASN A 5 21.21 -22.23 41.11
CA ASN A 5 21.36 -20.89 40.52
C ASN A 5 22.00 -20.95 39.12
N HIS A 6 22.83 -21.95 38.84
CA HIS A 6 23.55 -22.03 37.57
C HIS A 6 22.64 -22.47 36.40
N GLU A 7 21.65 -23.33 36.66
CA GLU A 7 20.64 -23.71 35.66
C GLU A 7 19.67 -22.56 35.36
N ARG A 8 19.27 -21.80 36.38
CA ARG A 8 18.41 -20.61 36.20
C ARG A 8 19.10 -19.56 35.33
N VAL A 9 20.40 -19.31 35.56
CA VAL A 9 21.18 -18.38 34.73
C VAL A 9 21.29 -18.88 33.28
N LYS A 10 21.51 -20.18 33.05
CA LYS A 10 21.53 -20.74 31.68
C LYS A 10 20.18 -20.62 30.97
N LYS A 11 19.06 -20.83 31.68
CA LYS A 11 17.71 -20.62 31.14
C LYS A 11 17.47 -19.17 30.78
N ILE A 12 17.77 -18.24 31.69
CA ILE A 12 17.61 -16.79 31.46
C ILE A 12 18.48 -16.32 30.28
N LEU A 13 19.73 -16.79 30.17
CA LEU A 13 20.60 -16.47 29.03
C LEU A 13 20.08 -17.04 27.71
N ALA A 14 19.46 -18.22 27.72
CA ALA A 14 18.84 -18.81 26.54
C ALA A 14 17.56 -18.06 26.14
N GLU A 15 16.77 -17.60 27.11
CA GLU A 15 15.58 -16.76 26.91
C GLU A 15 15.96 -15.39 26.31
N ILE A 16 16.94 -14.70 26.91
CA ILE A 16 17.45 -13.40 26.45
C ILE A 16 18.02 -13.50 25.04
N LYS A 17 18.76 -14.58 24.74
CA LYS A 17 19.33 -14.80 23.40
C LYS A 17 18.27 -15.12 22.35
N LYS A 18 17.14 -15.71 22.76
CA LYS A 18 16.01 -16.00 21.87
C LYS A 18 15.20 -14.75 21.57
N ASP A 19 14.98 -13.90 22.57
CA ASP A 19 14.33 -12.59 22.39
C ASP A 19 15.17 -11.67 21.49
N SER A 20 16.49 -11.57 21.72
CA SER A 20 17.36 -10.73 20.88
C SER A 20 17.45 -11.19 19.43
N LEU A 21 17.35 -12.51 19.18
CA LEU A 21 17.35 -13.07 17.83
C LEU A 21 16.06 -12.75 17.08
N ASN A 22 14.92 -12.67 17.78
CA ASN A 22 13.66 -12.27 17.18
C ASN A 22 13.64 -10.78 16.82
N ASP A 23 14.23 -9.92 17.65
CA ASP A 23 14.36 -8.49 17.38
C ASP A 23 15.22 -8.22 16.13
N GLU A 24 16.36 -8.91 16.00
CA GLU A 24 17.26 -8.81 14.85
C GLU A 24 16.61 -9.34 13.56
N LEU A 25 15.83 -10.43 13.65
CA LEU A 25 15.04 -10.95 12.53
C LEU A 25 13.93 -9.97 12.13
N MET A 26 13.27 -9.33 13.09
CA MET A 26 12.21 -8.34 12.84
C MET A 26 12.80 -7.08 12.17
N GLU A 27 13.98 -6.63 12.61
CA GLU A 27 14.71 -5.51 12.01
C GLU A 27 15.16 -5.85 10.57
N LEU A 28 15.70 -7.05 10.35
CA LEU A 28 16.10 -7.50 9.02
C LEU A 28 14.90 -7.62 8.06
N VAL A 29 13.77 -8.15 8.55
CA VAL A 29 12.53 -8.24 7.76
C VAL A 29 12.00 -6.84 7.47
N LEU A 30 12.02 -5.92 8.43
CA LEU A 30 11.65 -4.52 8.25
C LEU A 30 12.50 -3.86 7.17
N ASP A 31 13.83 -3.94 7.28
CA ASP A 31 14.75 -3.28 6.35
C ASP A 31 14.69 -3.89 4.94
N THR A 32 14.52 -5.21 4.84
CA THR A 32 14.29 -5.91 3.56
C THR A 32 12.94 -5.54 2.95
N THR A 33 11.88 -5.36 3.75
CA THR A 33 10.58 -4.93 3.22
C THR A 33 10.58 -3.47 2.78
N LEU A 34 11.23 -2.59 3.54
CA LEU A 34 11.36 -1.17 3.22
C LEU A 34 12.20 -0.96 1.96
N SER A 35 13.39 -1.55 1.89
CA SER A 35 14.26 -1.47 0.70
C SER A 35 13.62 -2.07 -0.56
N LYS A 36 12.85 -3.16 -0.42
CA LYS A 36 12.11 -3.75 -1.55
C LYS A 36 10.96 -2.87 -2.00
N GLN A 37 10.19 -2.26 -1.08
CA GLN A 37 9.15 -1.30 -1.43
C GLN A 37 9.71 -0.04 -2.09
N GLU A 38 10.82 0.51 -1.57
CA GLU A 38 11.48 1.67 -2.17
C GLU A 38 11.99 1.37 -3.58
N SER A 39 12.59 0.19 -3.80
CA SER A 39 13.12 -0.19 -5.12
C SER A 39 12.03 -0.47 -6.17
N GLU A 40 10.90 -1.07 -5.79
CA GLU A 40 9.75 -1.30 -6.67
C GLU A 40 9.05 0.02 -7.07
N MET A 41 9.01 1.01 -6.17
CA MET A 41 8.50 2.36 -6.47
C MET A 41 9.46 3.17 -7.34
N ASN A 42 10.77 3.08 -7.12
CA ASN A 42 11.75 3.91 -7.84
C ASN A 42 12.04 3.43 -9.28
N LYS A 43 11.83 2.14 -9.60
CA LYS A 43 12.33 1.56 -10.87
C LYS A 43 11.40 1.74 -12.08
N LYS A 44 10.16 2.24 -11.91
CA LYS A 44 9.18 2.44 -13.01
C LYS A 44 8.87 3.90 -13.35
N GLU A 45 9.19 4.82 -12.44
CA GLU A 45 9.04 6.24 -12.70
C GLU A 45 10.18 6.70 -13.59
N THR A 46 9.92 7.17 -14.81
CA THR A 46 10.83 8.24 -15.26
C THR A 46 10.20 9.29 -16.15
N PHE A 47 9.47 8.96 -17.23
CA PHE A 47 8.94 10.05 -18.06
C PHE A 47 7.67 9.68 -18.82
N SER A 48 7.65 8.53 -19.48
CA SER A 48 6.50 8.13 -20.32
C SER A 48 5.25 7.84 -19.49
N GLN A 49 5.40 7.27 -18.30
CA GLN A 49 4.27 7.02 -17.40
C GLN A 49 3.71 8.31 -16.81
N LYS A 50 4.57 9.25 -16.40
CA LYS A 50 4.14 10.58 -15.93
C LYS A 50 3.43 11.37 -17.02
N ALA A 51 3.94 11.30 -18.25
CA ALA A 51 3.29 11.93 -19.41
C ALA A 51 1.94 11.27 -19.72
N ALA A 52 1.85 9.94 -19.70
CA ALA A 52 0.59 9.23 -19.91
C ALA A 52 -0.46 9.55 -18.84
N ASP A 53 -0.04 9.62 -17.56
CA ASP A 53 -0.92 9.98 -16.45
C ASP A 53 -1.40 11.43 -16.55
N ALA A 54 -0.50 12.36 -16.91
CA ALA A 54 -0.85 13.76 -17.12
C ALA A 54 -1.85 13.93 -18.27
N VAL A 55 -1.64 13.20 -19.38
CA VAL A 55 -2.55 13.22 -20.53
C VAL A 55 -3.89 12.58 -20.17
N ALA A 56 -3.90 11.45 -19.47
CA ALA A 56 -5.14 10.79 -19.02
C ALA A 56 -5.95 11.68 -18.07
N ALA A 57 -5.29 12.33 -17.10
CA ALA A 57 -5.93 13.27 -16.18
C ALA A 57 -6.48 14.51 -16.89
N PHE A 58 -5.77 15.00 -17.91
CA PHE A 58 -6.22 16.14 -18.72
C PHE A 58 -7.42 15.79 -19.60
N VAL A 59 -7.37 14.66 -20.32
CA VAL A 59 -8.44 14.19 -21.20
C VAL A 59 -9.69 13.76 -20.40
N GLY A 60 -9.51 13.29 -19.16
CA GLY A 60 -10.60 12.92 -18.25
C GLY A 60 -11.27 14.09 -17.52
N SER A 61 -10.81 15.33 -17.70
CA SER A 61 -11.36 16.48 -17.00
C SER A 61 -12.69 16.96 -17.59
N TRP A 62 -13.65 17.28 -16.71
CA TRP A 62 -14.94 17.87 -17.10
C TRP A 62 -14.80 19.20 -17.85
N THR A 63 -13.78 20.00 -17.54
CA THR A 63 -13.53 21.28 -18.23
C THR A 63 -13.02 21.06 -19.66
N PHE A 64 -12.26 20.00 -19.90
CA PHE A 64 -11.77 19.64 -21.23
C PHE A 64 -12.92 19.20 -22.14
N ILE A 65 -13.85 18.40 -21.62
CA ILE A 65 -15.05 17.95 -22.35
C ILE A 65 -15.88 19.14 -22.83
N ILE A 66 -16.12 20.12 -21.95
CA ILE A 66 -16.91 21.32 -22.28
C ILE A 66 -16.18 22.17 -23.33
N PHE A 67 -14.88 22.41 -23.16
CA PHE A 67 -14.07 23.16 -24.11
C PHE A 67 -14.04 22.50 -25.50
N PHE A 68 -13.87 21.18 -25.55
CA PHE A 68 -13.88 20.40 -26.78
C PHE A 68 -15.24 20.47 -27.49
N ALA A 69 -16.34 20.34 -26.73
CA ALA A 69 -17.70 20.48 -27.27
C ALA A 69 -17.96 21.88 -27.86
N VAL A 70 -17.54 22.95 -27.17
CA VAL A 70 -17.65 24.33 -27.68
C VAL A 70 -16.82 24.51 -28.96
N THR A 71 -15.62 23.96 -29.00
CA THR A 71 -14.75 24.02 -30.19
C THR A 71 -15.39 23.32 -31.39
N LEU A 72 -16.01 22.15 -31.19
CA LEU A 72 -16.76 21.45 -32.25
C LEU A 72 -17.95 22.27 -32.75
N ILE A 73 -18.76 22.81 -31.84
CA ILE A 73 -19.91 23.65 -32.21
C ILE A 73 -19.44 24.91 -32.96
N SER A 74 -18.34 25.52 -32.52
CA SER A 74 -17.74 26.67 -33.20
C SER A 74 -17.27 26.30 -34.61
N TRP A 75 -16.62 25.14 -34.78
CA TRP A 75 -16.15 24.65 -36.08
C TRP A 75 -17.31 24.37 -37.05
N MET A 76 -18.37 23.73 -36.56
CA MET A 76 -19.59 23.50 -37.33
C MET A 76 -20.24 24.82 -37.74
N SER A 77 -20.37 25.77 -36.80
CA SER A 77 -20.96 27.09 -37.05
C SER A 77 -20.16 27.89 -38.10
N LEU A 78 -18.83 27.85 -38.03
CA LEU A 78 -17.96 28.55 -38.97
C LEU A 78 -18.05 27.94 -40.38
N ASN A 79 -18.09 26.61 -40.50
CA ASN A 79 -18.25 25.93 -41.80
C ASN A 79 -19.62 26.17 -42.44
N VAL A 80 -20.70 26.22 -41.64
CA VAL A 80 -22.04 26.56 -42.13
C VAL A 80 -22.11 28.02 -42.60
N TYR A 81 -21.49 28.94 -41.86
CA TYR A 81 -21.49 30.36 -42.23
C TYR A 81 -20.72 30.64 -43.52
N PHE A 82 -19.63 29.90 -43.77
CA PHE A 82 -18.76 30.08 -44.94
C PHE A 82 -19.27 29.39 -46.22
N LEU A 83 -20.56 29.04 -46.30
CA LEU A 83 -21.30 28.22 -47.29
C LEU A 83 -20.78 28.15 -48.74
N HIS A 84 -20.13 29.19 -49.29
CA HIS A 84 -19.54 29.22 -50.64
C HIS A 84 -18.04 28.83 -50.73
N ARG A 85 -17.32 28.79 -49.61
CA ARG A 85 -15.92 28.38 -49.49
C ARG A 85 -15.71 27.56 -48.22
N ALA A 86 -16.70 26.72 -47.90
CA ALA A 86 -16.66 25.86 -46.73
C ALA A 86 -15.50 24.86 -46.87
N PHE A 87 -14.68 24.77 -45.82
CA PHE A 87 -13.53 23.87 -45.77
C PHE A 87 -13.97 22.42 -45.52
N ASP A 88 -15.11 22.22 -44.84
CA ASP A 88 -15.78 20.94 -44.59
C ASP A 88 -17.30 21.08 -44.82
N PRO A 89 -17.79 20.91 -46.07
CA PRO A 89 -19.22 20.98 -46.39
C PRO A 89 -20.02 19.88 -45.68
N TYR A 90 -21.30 20.14 -45.41
CA TYR A 90 -22.21 19.11 -44.89
C TYR A 90 -22.19 17.89 -45.82
N PRO A 91 -21.88 16.65 -45.34
CA PRO A 91 -22.06 16.11 -43.99
C PRO A 91 -20.78 16.04 -43.08
N PHE A 92 -19.87 17.02 -43.16
CA PHE A 92 -18.68 17.16 -42.29
C PHE A 92 -17.75 15.93 -42.26
N ILE A 93 -17.22 15.55 -43.42
CA ILE A 93 -16.45 14.32 -43.59
C ILE A 93 -15.13 14.35 -42.79
N LEU A 94 -14.49 15.51 -42.68
CA LEU A 94 -13.22 15.67 -41.99
C LEU A 94 -13.42 15.58 -40.47
N LEU A 95 -14.46 16.25 -39.96
CA LEU A 95 -14.81 16.19 -38.54
C LEU A 95 -15.16 14.75 -38.13
N ASN A 96 -15.95 14.04 -38.95
CA ASN A 96 -16.31 12.66 -38.67
C ASN A 96 -15.10 11.70 -38.68
N LEU A 97 -14.13 11.94 -39.57
CA LEU A 97 -12.90 11.16 -39.63
C LEU A 97 -12.02 11.39 -38.41
N VAL A 98 -11.86 12.63 -37.97
CA VAL A 98 -11.08 12.97 -36.76
C VAL A 98 -11.72 12.39 -35.50
N LEU A 99 -13.05 12.50 -35.35
CA LEU A 99 -13.76 11.94 -34.20
C LEU A 99 -13.65 10.41 -34.15
N SER A 100 -13.74 9.75 -35.31
CA SER A 100 -13.59 8.29 -35.40
C SER A 100 -12.18 7.84 -35.01
N CYS A 101 -11.15 8.60 -35.41
CA CYS A 101 -9.77 8.35 -35.02
C CYS A 101 -9.55 8.57 -33.51
N LEU A 102 -10.09 9.65 -32.94
CA LEU A 102 -10.03 9.94 -31.51
C LEU A 102 -10.68 8.83 -30.68
N ALA A 103 -11.86 8.36 -31.08
CA ALA A 103 -12.57 7.27 -30.42
C ALA A 103 -11.77 5.96 -30.46
N ALA A 104 -11.11 5.66 -31.58
CA ALA A 104 -10.28 4.46 -31.71
C ALA A 104 -9.06 4.46 -30.76
N VAL A 105 -8.45 5.63 -30.51
CA VAL A 105 -7.32 5.78 -29.57
C VAL A 105 -7.80 5.81 -28.11
N GLN A 106 -9.05 6.18 -27.87
CA GLN A 106 -9.60 6.32 -26.52
C GLN A 106 -9.67 4.98 -25.77
N ALA A 107 -10.10 3.89 -26.42
CA ALA A 107 -10.27 2.59 -25.74
C ALA A 107 -8.93 1.99 -25.23
N PRO A 108 -7.84 1.96 -26.01
CA PRO A 108 -6.53 1.53 -25.50
C PRO A 108 -5.98 2.45 -24.40
N LEU A 109 -6.20 3.76 -24.49
CA LEU A 109 -5.73 4.71 -23.47
C LEU A 109 -6.45 4.48 -22.14
N ILE A 110 -7.77 4.30 -22.18
CA ILE A 110 -8.56 3.92 -21.01
C ILE A 110 -8.07 2.58 -20.46
N MET A 111 -7.88 1.56 -21.31
CA MET A 111 -7.40 0.24 -20.91
C MET A 111 -6.01 0.29 -20.28
N MET A 112 -5.10 1.12 -20.81
CA MET A 112 -3.77 1.33 -20.22
C MET A 112 -3.87 2.02 -18.85
N SER A 113 -4.76 3.01 -18.70
CA SER A 113 -4.98 3.66 -17.40
C SER A 113 -5.61 2.72 -16.37
N GLN A 114 -6.50 1.83 -16.82
CA GLN A 114 -7.13 0.81 -15.97
C GLN A 114 -6.13 -0.26 -15.53
N ASN A 115 -5.38 -0.88 -16.46
CA ASN A 115 -4.34 -1.85 -16.13
C ASN A 115 -3.33 -1.29 -15.12
N ARG A 116 -2.97 0.00 -15.24
CA ARG A 116 -2.07 0.66 -14.29
C ARG A 116 -2.69 0.79 -12.90
N GLN A 117 -3.96 1.18 -12.83
CA GLN A 117 -4.66 1.30 -11.55
C GLN A 117 -4.82 -0.07 -10.87
N GLU A 118 -5.13 -1.12 -11.64
CA GLU A 118 -5.23 -2.50 -11.16
C GLU A 118 -3.90 -3.01 -10.58
N ASP A 119 -2.78 -2.74 -11.25
CA ASP A 119 -1.45 -3.12 -10.74
C ASP A 119 -1.13 -2.41 -9.41
N ILE A 120 -1.46 -1.12 -9.29
CA ILE A 120 -1.28 -0.34 -8.05
C ILE A 120 -2.15 -0.91 -6.93
N ASP A 121 -3.41 -1.20 -7.23
CA ASP A 121 -4.37 -1.75 -6.27
C ASP A 121 -3.96 -3.17 -5.83
N ARG A 122 -3.38 -3.98 -6.74
CA ARG A 122 -2.82 -5.30 -6.40
C ARG A 122 -1.65 -5.16 -5.43
N ILE A 123 -0.68 -4.30 -5.71
CA ILE A 123 0.47 -4.08 -4.81
C ILE A 123 0.01 -3.57 -3.44
N ARG A 124 -0.98 -2.67 -3.41
CA ARG A 124 -1.56 -2.17 -2.15
C ARG A 124 -2.20 -3.30 -1.35
N SER A 125 -3.02 -4.13 -1.98
CA SER A 125 -3.65 -5.28 -1.30
C SER A 125 -2.65 -6.32 -0.79
N GLU A 126 -1.58 -6.61 -1.55
CA GLU A 126 -0.47 -7.46 -1.08
C GLU A 126 0.24 -6.87 0.15
N ASN A 127 0.41 -5.54 0.19
CA ASN A 127 1.03 -4.88 1.32
C ASN A 127 0.12 -4.88 2.55
N ASP A 128 -1.16 -4.57 2.37
CA ASP A 128 -2.16 -4.60 3.44
C ASP A 128 -2.27 -6.01 4.06
N TYR A 129 -2.20 -7.06 3.22
CA TYR A 129 -2.14 -8.44 3.69
C TYR A 129 -0.91 -8.71 4.57
N LYS A 130 0.28 -8.26 4.17
CA LYS A 130 1.51 -8.41 4.97
C LYS A 130 1.44 -7.67 6.30
N VAL A 131 0.90 -6.45 6.30
CA VAL A 131 0.70 -5.66 7.52
C VAL A 131 -0.27 -6.37 8.46
N ASN A 132 -1.34 -6.95 7.94
CA ASN A 132 -2.30 -7.70 8.74
C ASN A 132 -1.66 -8.94 9.36
N LEU A 133 -0.91 -9.72 8.58
CA LEU A 133 -0.17 -10.89 9.08
C LEU A 133 0.85 -10.51 10.16
N LYS A 134 1.58 -9.41 9.97
CA LYS A 134 2.51 -8.88 10.97
C LYS A 134 1.77 -8.50 12.26
N THR A 135 0.61 -7.86 12.14
CA THR A 135 -0.21 -7.47 13.29
C THR A 135 -0.68 -8.70 14.06
N GLU A 136 -1.10 -9.75 13.36
CA GLU A 136 -1.49 -11.03 13.97
C GLU A 136 -0.34 -11.67 14.76
N ILE A 137 0.87 -11.74 14.18
CA ILE A 137 2.06 -12.27 14.87
C ILE A 137 2.38 -11.46 16.13
N VAL A 138 2.34 -10.13 16.04
CA VAL A 138 2.60 -9.24 17.19
C VAL A 138 1.56 -9.43 18.30
N ILE A 139 0.29 -9.63 17.95
CA ILE A 139 -0.77 -9.92 18.92
C ILE A 139 -0.50 -11.25 19.63
N GLU A 140 -0.13 -12.29 18.89
CA GLU A 140 0.21 -13.60 19.46
C GLU A 140 1.40 -13.50 20.43
N GLU A 141 2.43 -12.73 20.05
CA GLU A 141 3.59 -12.48 20.90
C GLU A 141 3.22 -11.73 22.19
N ILE A 142 2.40 -10.68 22.09
CA ILE A 142 1.90 -9.93 23.24
C ILE A 142 1.10 -10.85 24.16
N TYR A 143 0.25 -11.72 23.60
CA TYR A 143 -0.51 -12.70 24.37
C TYR A 143 0.40 -13.67 25.13
N TYR A 144 1.47 -14.15 24.51
CA TYR A 144 2.46 -15.02 25.15
C TYR A 144 3.20 -14.32 26.30
N LYS A 145 3.65 -13.07 26.07
CA LYS A 145 4.31 -12.25 27.10
C LYS A 145 3.36 -11.98 28.28
N LEU A 146 2.09 -11.69 28.02
CA LEU A 146 1.06 -11.47 29.04
C LEU A 146 0.81 -12.74 29.87
N ALA A 147 0.67 -13.90 29.22
CA ALA A 147 0.48 -15.18 29.90
C ALA A 147 1.68 -15.57 30.77
N THR A 148 2.88 -15.18 30.35
CA THR A 148 4.12 -15.40 31.13
C THR A 148 4.14 -14.52 32.37
N LEU A 149 3.86 -13.21 32.22
CA LEU A 149 3.74 -12.27 33.33
C LEU A 149 2.68 -12.71 34.35
N GLU A 150 1.54 -13.23 33.90
CA GLU A 150 0.49 -13.72 34.81
C GLU A 150 0.98 -14.90 35.66
N LYS A 151 1.75 -15.83 35.07
CA LYS A 151 2.36 -16.94 35.81
C LYS A 151 3.36 -16.45 36.85
N GLU A 152 4.26 -15.55 36.48
CA GLU A 152 5.25 -14.97 37.40
C GLU A 152 4.58 -14.25 38.57
N HIS A 153 3.54 -13.46 38.28
CA HIS A 153 2.79 -12.74 39.31
C HIS A 153 2.08 -13.71 40.27
N LYS A 154 1.55 -14.83 39.76
CA LYS A 154 0.93 -15.88 40.59
C LYS A 154 1.95 -16.59 41.47
N GLU A 155 3.16 -16.86 40.96
CA GLU A 155 4.24 -17.43 41.76
C GLU A 155 4.71 -16.46 42.85
N LEU A 156 4.97 -15.20 42.50
CA LEU A 156 5.33 -14.14 43.46
C LEU A 156 4.29 -14.01 44.59
N LYS A 157 3.00 -14.02 44.24
CA LYS A 157 1.91 -13.97 45.22
C LYS A 157 1.93 -15.18 46.16
N LYS A 158 2.24 -16.38 45.66
CA LYS A 158 2.39 -17.58 46.50
C LYS A 158 3.61 -17.47 47.41
N TYR A 159 4.76 -17.01 46.91
CA TYR A 159 5.97 -16.82 47.72
C TYR A 159 5.75 -15.81 48.85
N LEU A 160 5.10 -14.67 48.57
CA LEU A 160 4.74 -13.69 49.58
C LEU A 160 3.79 -14.29 50.62
N ALA A 161 2.74 -15.00 50.19
CA ALA A 161 1.79 -15.64 51.11
C ALA A 161 2.47 -16.66 52.05
N SER A 162 3.40 -17.47 51.55
CA SER A 162 4.16 -18.40 52.39
C SER A 162 5.12 -17.70 53.35
N HIS A 163 5.72 -16.56 52.96
CA HIS A 163 6.67 -15.85 53.81
C HIS A 163 5.99 -15.12 54.97
N PHE A 164 4.79 -14.55 54.74
CA PHE A 164 3.98 -13.94 55.80
C PHE A 164 3.46 -14.97 56.81
N ASP A 165 3.16 -16.21 56.39
CA ASP A 165 2.72 -17.28 57.29
C ASP A 165 3.86 -17.80 58.20
N ASP A 166 5.11 -17.78 57.71
CA ASP A 166 6.29 -18.15 58.49
C ASP A 166 6.71 -17.06 59.48
N GLU A 167 6.55 -15.77 59.13
CA GLU A 167 6.88 -14.64 60.02
C GLU A 167 5.87 -14.47 61.17
N ASN A 168 4.61 -14.88 60.97
CA ASN A 168 3.55 -14.82 61.99
C ASN A 168 3.47 -16.07 62.89
N ARG A 169 4.40 -17.03 62.71
CA ARG A 169 4.53 -18.27 63.50
C ARG A 169 5.63 -18.21 64.58
N ILE A 170 6.28 -17.06 64.73
CA ILE A 170 7.27 -16.76 65.80
C ILE A 170 6.62 -15.79 66.79
#